data_AF-A0A7Y9T0J1-F1
#
_entry.id   AF-A0A7Y9T0J1-F1
#
_cell.length_a   1.000
_cell.length_b   1.000
_cell.length_c   1.000
_cell.angle_alpha   90.00
_cell.angle_beta   90.00
_cell.angle_gamma   90.00
#
_symmetry.space_group_name_H-M   'P 1'
#
loop_
_entity.id
_entity.type
_entity.pdbx_description
1 polymer ?
#
loop_
_entity_poly.entity_id
_entity_poly.type
_entity_poly.pdbx_seq_one_letter_code
_entity_poly.pdbx_strand_id
1 'polypeptide(L)'
;MNETFAAEFDGMQMEFVLVEARPLAGRPDAARAPFSLLFRNGAPIVFPQQIYPMRHARVGEVGIFLVPIAQERAGFLYQAVFN
;
A
#
# COMPACT_ATOMS: atom_id res chain seq x y z
N MET A 1 4.05 -1.41 13.82
CA MET A 1 3.84 -1.87 12.42
C MET A 1 5.12 -1.62 11.65
N ASN A 2 5.52 -2.58 10.83
CA ASN A 2 6.61 -2.55 9.82
C ASN A 2 6.49 -3.86 9.02
N GLU A 3 5.31 -4.11 8.46
CA GLU A 3 5.04 -5.35 7.72
C GLU A 3 5.36 -5.13 6.24
N THR A 4 6.13 -6.04 5.65
CA THR A 4 6.54 -5.92 4.25
C THR A 4 5.60 -6.68 3.32
N PHE A 5 5.14 -5.99 2.29
CA PHE A 5 4.40 -6.56 1.18
C PHE A 5 5.31 -6.56 -0.05
N ALA A 6 5.55 -7.74 -0.62
CA ALA A 6 6.36 -7.89 -1.82
C ALA A 6 5.47 -7.79 -3.07
N ALA A 7 5.91 -7.08 -4.10
CA ALA A 7 5.24 -7.03 -5.39
C ALA A 7 6.25 -7.19 -6.52
N GLU A 8 5.78 -7.59 -7.70
CA GLU A 8 6.59 -7.61 -8.91
C GLU A 8 6.16 -6.49 -9.86
N PHE A 9 7.14 -5.80 -10.46
CA PHE A 9 6.91 -4.79 -11.48
C PHE A 9 8.05 -4.84 -12.47
N ASP A 10 7.70 -4.99 -13.75
CA ASP A 10 8.69 -5.07 -14.85
C ASP A 10 9.78 -6.14 -14.60
N GLY A 11 9.37 -7.29 -14.05
CA GLY A 11 10.27 -8.39 -13.70
C GLY A 11 11.16 -8.14 -12.47
N MET A 12 11.01 -7.02 -11.79
CA MET A 12 11.73 -6.70 -10.55
C MET A 12 10.85 -6.87 -9.33
N GLN A 13 11.39 -7.52 -8.30
CA GLN A 13 10.75 -7.57 -6.99
C GLN A 13 10.94 -6.24 -6.26
N MET A 14 9.86 -5.72 -5.68
CA MET A 14 9.85 -4.52 -4.87
C MET A 14 9.23 -4.79 -3.51
N GLU A 15 9.64 -4.01 -2.53
CA GLU A 15 9.11 -4.09 -1.17
C GLU A 15 8.37 -2.80 -0.81
N PHE A 16 7.16 -2.97 -0.31
CA PHE A 16 6.34 -1.92 0.25
C PHE A 16 6.14 -2.20 1.74
N VAL A 17 6.71 -1.35 2.58
CA VAL A 17 6.60 -1.47 4.04
C VAL A 17 5.36 -0.72 4.50
N LEU A 18 4.45 -1.42 5.17
CA LEU A 18 3.29 -0.83 5.81
C LEU A 18 3.72 -0.02 7.03
N VAL A 19 3.63 1.31 6.91
CA VAL A 19 4.05 2.26 7.96
C VAL A 19 2.88 2.77 8.79
N GLU A 20 1.67 2.81 8.22
CA GLU A 20 0.47 3.25 8.94
C GLU A 20 -0.77 2.49 8.45
N ALA A 21 -1.67 2.16 9.38
CA ALA A 21 -3.05 1.78 9.07
C ALA A 21 -3.97 2.66 9.91
N ARG A 22 -4.90 3.34 9.25
CA ARG A 22 -5.75 4.35 9.88
C ARG A 22 -7.21 4.15 9.51
N PRO A 23 -8.15 4.15 10.47
CA PRO A 23 -9.58 4.16 10.18
C PRO A 23 -9.98 5.48 9.51
N LEU A 24 -10.89 5.41 8.55
CA LEU A 24 -11.49 6.57 7.90
C LEU A 24 -12.92 6.77 8.41
N ALA A 25 -13.44 7.99 8.27
CA ALA A 25 -14.84 8.25 8.55
C ALA A 25 -15.72 7.51 7.52
N GLY A 26 -16.52 6.55 8.00
CA GLY A 26 -17.46 5.79 7.19
C GLY A 26 -18.89 6.32 7.29
N ARG A 27 -19.75 5.82 6.41
CA ARG A 27 -21.20 5.99 6.56
C ARG A 27 -21.70 5.04 7.66
N PRO A 28 -22.69 5.45 8.50
CA PRO A 28 -23.24 4.59 9.55
C PRO A 28 -23.75 3.23 9.03
N ASP A 29 -24.26 3.21 7.79
CA ASP A 29 -24.87 2.02 7.18
C ASP A 29 -23.89 1.23 6.28
N ALA A 30 -22.59 1.53 6.33
CA ALA A 30 -21.60 0.80 5.55
C ALA A 30 -21.39 -0.61 6.13
N ALA A 31 -21.37 -1.63 5.26
CA ALA A 31 -21.13 -3.01 5.65
C ALA A 31 -19.75 -3.22 6.30
N ARG A 32 -18.78 -2.34 6.01
CA ARG A 32 -17.43 -2.34 6.58
C ARG A 32 -17.02 -0.91 6.90
N ALA A 33 -16.30 -0.73 8.00
CA ALA A 33 -15.67 0.55 8.32
C ALA A 33 -14.48 0.78 7.36
N PRO A 34 -14.42 1.93 6.66
CA PRO A 34 -13.34 2.19 5.73
C PRO A 34 -12.03 2.44 6.48
N PHE A 35 -10.91 2.14 5.84
CA PHE A 35 -9.58 2.41 6.36
C PHE A 35 -8.60 2.71 5.22
N SER A 36 -7.53 3.42 5.55
CA SER A 36 -6.39 3.60 4.65
C SER A 36 -5.16 2.88 5.16
N LEU A 37 -4.37 2.37 4.24
CA LEU A 37 -3.02 1.87 4.49
C LEU A 37 -2.02 2.81 3.85
N LEU A 38 -0.95 3.13 4.56
CA LEU A 38 0.19 3.90 4.05
C LEU A 38 1.39 2.98 3.95
N PHE A 39 1.94 2.88 2.75
CA PHE A 39 3.12 2.10 2.43
C PHE A 39 4.28 3.01 2.08
N ARG A 40 5.50 2.54 2.36
CA ARG A 40 6.74 3.14 1.91
C ARG A 40 7.47 2.19 0.98
N ASN A 41 7.95 2.71 -0.14
CA ASN A 41 8.88 2.02 -1.01
C ASN A 41 10.22 2.76 -1.01
N GLY A 42 11.33 2.04 -0.82
CA GLY A 42 12.67 2.61 -0.73
C GLY A 42 13.36 2.89 -2.06
N ALA A 43 12.73 2.58 -3.20
CA ALA A 43 13.31 2.79 -4.51
C ALA A 43 13.53 4.30 -4.80
N PRO A 44 14.59 4.66 -5.54
CA PRO A 44 14.85 6.05 -5.93
C PRO A 44 13.95 6.54 -7.07
N ILE A 45 12.99 5.71 -7.51
CA ILE A 45 12.05 6.00 -8.60
C ILE A 45 10.61 5.91 -8.09
N VAL A 46 9.70 6.63 -8.75
CA VAL A 46 8.27 6.54 -8.46
C VAL A 46 7.64 5.42 -9.28
N PHE A 47 7.02 4.46 -8.60
CA PHE A 47 6.13 3.49 -9.23
C PHE A 47 4.75 4.10 -9.54
N PRO A 48 4.12 3.76 -10.68
CA PRO A 48 2.87 4.37 -11.12
C PRO A 48 1.67 4.03 -10.23
N GLN A 49 0.60 4.82 -10.36
CA GLN A 49 -0.67 4.51 -9.71
C GLN A 49 -1.37 3.35 -10.42
N GLN A 50 -1.49 2.20 -9.76
CA GLN A 50 -2.17 1.02 -10.30
C GLN A 50 -2.46 -0.02 -9.22
N ILE A 51 -3.10 -1.13 -9.60
CA ILE A 51 -3.22 -2.31 -8.75
C ILE A 51 -1.91 -3.10 -8.82
N TYR A 52 -1.30 -3.35 -7.66
CA TYR A 52 -0.15 -4.23 -7.53
C TYR A 52 -0.59 -5.58 -6.96
N PRO A 53 -0.21 -6.71 -7.59
CA PRO A 53 -0.30 -8.01 -6.95
C PRO A 53 0.75 -8.06 -5.84
N MET A 54 0.30 -7.93 -4.59
CA MET A 54 1.16 -7.88 -3.42
C MET A 54 1.04 -9.18 -2.62
N ARG A 55 2.17 -9.74 -2.21
CA ARG A 55 2.25 -10.93 -1.38
C ARG A 55 2.68 -10.54 0.04
N HIS A 56 1.92 -11.01 1.02
CA HIS A 56 2.24 -10.91 2.45
C HIS A 56 2.11 -12.27 3.12
N ALA A 57 2.96 -12.56 4.11
CA ALA A 57 3.04 -13.88 4.72
C ALA A 57 1.74 -14.36 5.40
N ARG A 58 0.93 -13.44 5.93
CA ARG A 58 -0.33 -13.78 6.64
C ARG A 58 -1.58 -13.61 5.80
N VAL A 59 -1.54 -12.70 4.82
CA VAL A 59 -2.72 -12.35 3.99
C VAL A 59 -2.70 -13.10 2.65
N GLY A 60 -1.56 -13.68 2.26
CA GLY A 60 -1.39 -14.29 0.95
C GLY A 60 -1.17 -13.25 -0.14
N GLU A 61 -1.60 -13.57 -1.36
CA GLU A 61 -1.56 -12.66 -2.49
C GLU A 61 -2.85 -11.84 -2.58
N VAL A 62 -2.72 -10.53 -2.72
CA VAL A 62 -3.83 -9.59 -2.80
C VAL A 62 -3.49 -8.47 -3.78
N GLY A 63 -4.43 -8.15 -4.66
CA GLY A 63 -4.35 -6.96 -5.50
C GLY A 63 -4.67 -5.71 -4.68
N ILE A 64 -3.69 -4.81 -4.50
CA ILE A 64 -3.88 -3.54 -3.79
C ILE A 64 -3.71 -2.38 -4.76
N PHE A 65 -4.72 -1.52 -4.85
CA PHE A 65 -4.62 -0.27 -5.59
C PHE A 65 -3.78 0.75 -4.80
N LEU A 66 -2.59 1.07 -5.33
CA LEU A 66 -1.67 2.02 -4.71
C LEU A 66 -1.65 3.33 -5.49
N VAL A 67 -1.71 4.43 -4.74
CA VAL A 67 -1.56 5.80 -5.26
C VAL A 67 -0.29 6.41 -4.66
N PRO A 68 0.70 6.86 -5.44
CA PRO A 68 1.82 7.62 -4.91
C PRO A 68 1.34 8.98 -4.41
N ILE A 69 1.67 9.34 -3.16
CA ILE A 69 1.17 10.59 -2.53
C ILE A 69 2.26 11.57 -2.11
N ALA A 70 3.50 11.11 -1.90
CA ALA A 70 4.61 11.98 -1.50
C ALA A 70 5.98 11.33 -1.78
N GLN A 71 6.99 12.18 -1.98
CA GLN A 71 8.39 11.79 -1.91
C GLN A 71 8.95 12.15 -0.52
N GLU A 72 9.70 11.24 0.08
CA GLU A 72 10.40 11.44 1.35
C GLU A 72 11.90 11.16 1.20
N ARG A 73 12.68 11.48 2.22
CA ARG A 73 14.13 11.14 2.26
C ARG A 73 14.39 9.64 2.13
N ALA A 74 13.44 8.80 2.55
CA ALA A 74 13.55 7.35 2.57
C ALA A 74 12.88 6.66 1.37
N GLY A 75 12.48 7.41 0.33
CA GLY A 75 11.82 6.89 -0.87
C GLY A 75 10.46 7.53 -1.12
N PHE A 76 9.46 6.75 -1.50
CA PHE A 76 8.12 7.26 -1.85
C PHE A 76 7.04 6.66 -0.96
N LEU A 77 6.02 7.46 -0.64
CA LEU A 77 4.83 7.04 0.09
C LEU A 77 3.68 6.73 -0.86
N TYR A 78 2.96 5.65 -0.54
CA TYR A 78 1.85 5.14 -1.32
C TYR A 78 0.65 4.89 -0.42
N GLN A 79 -0.54 5.30 -0.86
CA GLN A 79 -1.77 5.07 -0.13
C GLN A 79 -2.65 4.04 -0.83
N ALA A 80 -3.27 3.16 -0.04
CA ALA A 80 -4.42 2.37 -0.42
C ALA A 80 -5.61 2.75 0.45
N VAL A 81 -6.80 2.86 -0.14
CA VAL A 81 -8.05 3.13 0.57
C VAL A 81 -9.01 1.96 0.36
N PHE A 82 -9.56 1.45 1.45
CA PHE A 82 -10.53 0.37 1.47
C PHE A 82 -11.84 0.89 2.04
N ASN A 83 -12.94 0.71 1.29
CA ASN A 83 -14.30 1.10 1.70
C ASN A 83 -15.11 -0.06 2.26
#